data_AF-A0A5C7UE10-F1
#
_entry.id   AF-A0A5C7UE10-F1
#
_cell.length_a   1.000
_cell.length_b   1.000
_cell.length_c   1.000
_cell.angle_alpha   90.00
_cell.angle_beta   90.00
_cell.angle_gamma   90.00
#
_symmetry.space_group_name_H-M   'P 1'
#
loop_
_entity.id
_entity.type
_entity.pdbx_description
1 polymer ?
#
loop_
_entity_poly.entity_id
_entity_poly.type
_entity_poly.pdbx_seq_one_letter_code
_entity_poly.pdbx_strand_id
1 'polypeptide(L)'
;MPFRLFHGHFLYFVAWYFYRKFTIMDNRLYQELQINECSKELLIKDRVLIQLPTGGGKTVEFCMIAQRYIRSSDKSVLILVHRQELMKQAAKTIYNVTGIKPHLITSKTNKWHLSRIYIGMVESTVKRLNLFNEIGLVIIDESHIANFNKIHNIFISEKILGFSATPISSSKKEPLNKYYQSIIVGPQIKELIRDGYLAQNITRCPKVVVDATKFDIDRRKGEYNESQMAEEYKQPRHIINTVDYYFRFCFGKKTIIFNVNIEHSKA
;
A
#
# COMPACT_ATOMS: atom_id res chain seq x y z
N MET A 1 -0.49 9.06 -58.26
CA MET A 1 -0.24 10.41 -57.72
C MET A 1 -1.00 10.57 -56.40
N PRO A 2 -0.41 11.20 -55.37
CA PRO A 2 -0.68 10.88 -53.98
C PRO A 2 -1.47 11.98 -53.24
N PHE A 3 -2.24 11.60 -52.22
CA PHE A 3 -2.61 12.46 -51.09
C PHE A 3 -2.37 11.64 -49.81
N ARG A 4 -1.15 11.73 -49.26
CA ARG A 4 -0.75 12.57 -48.11
C ARG A 4 -1.41 12.19 -46.78
N LEU A 5 -0.57 11.62 -45.93
CA LEU A 5 -0.73 11.44 -44.49
C LEU A 5 -1.36 12.65 -43.80
N PHE A 6 -2.34 12.40 -42.94
CA PHE A 6 -2.49 13.15 -41.70
C PHE A 6 -2.12 12.24 -40.53
N HIS A 7 -1.06 12.66 -39.85
CA HIS A 7 -0.49 12.04 -38.66
C HIS A 7 -1.41 12.20 -37.45
N GLY A 8 -1.41 11.17 -36.61
CA GLY A 8 -1.34 11.27 -35.15
C GLY A 8 -2.45 12.05 -34.48
N HIS A 9 -3.49 11.34 -34.01
CA HIS A 9 -4.17 11.55 -32.72
C HIS A 9 -5.40 10.63 -32.58
N PHE A 10 -5.91 10.08 -33.68
CA PHE A 10 -7.14 9.27 -33.66
C PHE A 10 -6.93 7.79 -33.27
N LEU A 11 -5.74 7.23 -33.51
CA LEU A 11 -5.47 5.80 -33.25
C LEU A 11 -5.46 5.43 -31.76
N TYR A 12 -5.06 6.38 -30.89
CA TYR A 12 -5.03 6.16 -29.43
C TYR A 12 -6.45 6.09 -28.82
N PHE A 13 -7.40 6.83 -29.38
CA PHE A 13 -8.76 6.88 -28.85
C PHE A 13 -9.55 5.59 -29.19
N VAL A 14 -9.33 5.04 -30.38
CA VAL A 14 -9.99 3.80 -30.84
C VAL A 14 -9.42 2.55 -30.16
N ALA A 15 -8.12 2.53 -29.85
CA ALA A 15 -7.51 1.44 -29.08
C ALA A 15 -8.03 1.35 -27.63
N TRP A 16 -8.40 2.48 -27.02
CA TRP A 16 -8.95 2.51 -25.66
C TRP A 16 -10.39 1.97 -25.60
N TYR A 17 -11.20 2.21 -26.63
CA TYR A 17 -12.62 1.79 -26.66
C TYR A 17 -12.81 0.27 -26.85
N PHE A 18 -11.83 -0.43 -27.43
CA PHE A 18 -11.93 -1.86 -27.75
C PHE A 18 -11.45 -2.81 -26.63
N TYR A 19 -10.86 -2.32 -25.54
CA TYR A 19 -10.41 -3.16 -24.40
C TYR A 19 -11.51 -3.45 -23.36
N ARG A 20 -12.79 -3.28 -23.73
CA ARG A 20 -13.94 -3.52 -22.87
C ARG A 20 -14.35 -5.00 -22.84
N LYS A 21 -13.43 -5.86 -22.40
CA LYS A 21 -13.72 -7.20 -21.87
C LYS A 21 -12.69 -7.57 -20.81
N PHE A 22 -12.76 -6.86 -19.68
CA PHE A 22 -12.17 -7.32 -18.42
C PHE A 22 -13.29 -7.36 -17.38
N THR A 23 -13.97 -8.50 -17.31
CA THR A 23 -14.81 -8.82 -16.16
C THR A 23 -13.87 -9.33 -15.08
N ILE A 24 -13.68 -8.54 -14.01
CA ILE A 24 -13.58 -8.94 -12.59
C ILE A 24 -12.98 -7.76 -11.81
N MET A 25 -13.73 -7.35 -10.76
CA MET A 25 -13.56 -6.17 -9.87
C MET A 25 -14.21 -4.90 -10.45
N ASP A 26 -15.17 -4.35 -9.71
CA ASP A 26 -15.97 -3.17 -10.07
C ASP A 26 -15.13 -2.08 -10.76
N ASN A 27 -15.69 -1.47 -11.81
CA ASN A 27 -15.10 -0.34 -12.53
C ASN A 27 -14.83 0.85 -11.58
N ARG A 28 -13.68 0.85 -10.92
CA ARG A 28 -13.23 1.96 -10.08
C ARG A 28 -12.49 2.95 -10.96
N LEU A 29 -13.21 3.92 -11.53
CA LEU A 29 -12.66 4.93 -12.43
C LEU A 29 -11.39 5.61 -11.87
N TYR A 30 -11.36 5.90 -10.57
CA TYR A 30 -10.21 6.52 -9.92
C TYR A 30 -8.93 5.65 -9.98
N GLN A 31 -9.08 4.32 -9.98
CA GLN A 31 -7.94 3.41 -10.08
C GLN A 31 -7.38 3.49 -11.49
N GLU A 32 -8.23 3.46 -12.51
CA GLU A 32 -7.79 3.59 -13.90
C GLU A 32 -7.09 4.93 -14.16
N LEU A 33 -7.65 6.03 -13.65
CA LEU A 33 -7.03 7.36 -13.76
C LEU A 33 -5.65 7.42 -13.10
N GLN A 34 -5.52 6.92 -11.86
CA GLN A 34 -4.23 6.85 -11.17
C GLN A 34 -3.23 5.94 -11.86
N ILE A 35 -3.65 4.78 -12.37
CA ILE A 35 -2.77 3.87 -13.10
C ILE A 35 -2.28 4.54 -14.39
N ASN A 36 -3.14 5.28 -15.10
CA ASN A 36 -2.78 6.04 -16.29
C ASN A 36 -1.79 7.17 -15.97
N GLU A 37 -2.03 7.92 -14.88
CA GLU A 37 -1.13 8.96 -14.40
C GLU A 37 0.23 8.37 -14.00
N CYS A 38 0.23 7.30 -13.22
CA CYS A 38 1.45 6.58 -12.83
C CYS A 38 2.24 6.10 -14.04
N SER A 39 1.55 5.56 -15.06
CA SER A 39 2.20 5.10 -16.28
C SER A 39 2.90 6.26 -17.02
N LYS A 40 2.28 7.45 -17.06
CA LYS A 40 2.90 8.65 -17.65
C LYS A 40 4.06 9.16 -16.81
N GLU A 41 3.89 9.23 -15.50
CA GLU A 41 4.92 9.72 -14.58
C GLU A 41 6.17 8.82 -14.63
N LEU A 42 5.98 7.50 -14.71
CA LEU A 42 7.06 6.52 -14.83
C LEU A 42 7.82 6.58 -16.17
N LEU A 43 7.33 7.30 -17.20
CA LEU A 43 8.12 7.58 -18.41
C LEU A 43 9.17 8.67 -18.17
N ILE A 44 8.93 9.55 -17.20
CA ILE A 44 9.74 10.75 -16.95
C ILE A 44 10.58 10.58 -15.68
N LYS A 45 10.03 9.88 -14.67
CA LYS A 45 10.63 9.69 -13.34
C LYS A 45 10.82 8.21 -13.06
N ASP A 46 11.89 7.87 -12.37
CA ASP A 46 12.18 6.50 -11.98
C ASP A 46 11.75 6.19 -10.55
N ARG A 47 11.36 7.19 -9.76
CA ARG A 47 10.91 7.03 -8.38
C ARG A 47 9.59 7.77 -8.15
N VAL A 48 8.49 7.03 -8.09
CA VAL A 48 7.13 7.58 -7.92
C VAL A 48 6.49 7.00 -6.67
N LEU A 49 5.82 7.83 -5.87
CA LEU A 49 5.04 7.41 -4.72
C LEU A 49 3.55 7.56 -5.05
N ILE A 50 2.73 6.55 -4.77
CA ILE A 50 1.26 6.65 -4.81
C ILE A 50 0.75 6.69 -3.38
N GLN A 51 0.00 7.74 -3.06
CA GLN A 51 -0.76 7.84 -1.83
C GLN A 51 -2.18 7.35 -2.06
N LEU A 52 -2.58 6.28 -1.38
CA LEU A 52 -3.95 5.79 -1.41
C LEU A 52 -4.38 5.29 -0.03
N PRO A 53 -5.53 5.76 0.50
CA PRO A 53 -5.99 5.37 1.83
C PRO A 53 -6.21 3.87 1.95
N THR A 54 -6.16 3.36 3.17
CA THR A 54 -6.47 1.95 3.46
C THR A 54 -7.91 1.64 3.02
N GLY A 55 -8.09 0.51 2.32
CA GLY A 55 -9.36 0.15 1.69
C GLY A 55 -9.59 0.75 0.29
N GLY A 56 -8.77 1.70 -0.17
CA GLY A 56 -8.80 2.24 -1.54
C GLY A 56 -8.37 1.25 -2.63
N GLY A 57 -7.93 0.04 -2.26
CA GLY A 57 -7.57 -1.01 -3.23
C GLY A 57 -6.14 -0.93 -3.75
N LYS A 58 -5.19 -0.45 -2.93
CA LYS A 58 -3.74 -0.39 -3.24
C LYS A 58 -3.22 -1.68 -3.89
N THR A 59 -3.59 -2.83 -3.31
CA THR A 59 -3.18 -4.15 -3.82
C THR A 59 -3.62 -4.38 -5.26
N VAL A 60 -4.83 -3.98 -5.61
CA VAL A 60 -5.38 -4.14 -6.97
C VAL A 60 -4.65 -3.22 -7.93
N GLU A 61 -4.49 -1.94 -7.56
CA GLU A 61 -3.81 -0.95 -8.39
C GLU A 61 -2.37 -1.36 -8.73
N PHE A 62 -1.57 -1.77 -7.74
CA PHE A 62 -0.20 -2.18 -8.03
C PHE A 62 -0.15 -3.47 -8.85
N CYS A 63 -1.12 -4.37 -8.71
CA CYS A 63 -1.23 -5.57 -9.54
C CYS A 63 -1.54 -5.23 -11.01
N MET A 64 -2.42 -4.25 -11.23
CA MET A 64 -2.74 -3.75 -12.57
C MET A 64 -1.56 -3.01 -13.20
N ILE A 65 -0.79 -2.23 -12.43
CA ILE A 65 0.44 -1.60 -12.90
C ILE A 65 1.49 -2.66 -13.26
N ALA A 66 1.68 -3.67 -12.41
CA ALA A 66 2.55 -4.80 -12.71
C ALA A 66 2.13 -5.49 -14.02
N GLN A 67 0.82 -5.71 -14.22
CA GLN A 67 0.28 -6.29 -15.47
C GLN A 67 0.63 -5.44 -16.70
N ARG A 68 0.45 -4.12 -16.63
CA ARG A 68 0.75 -3.21 -17.74
C ARG A 68 2.25 -3.24 -18.05
N TYR A 69 3.09 -3.20 -17.00
CA TYR A 69 4.54 -3.23 -17.14
C TYR A 69 5.03 -4.50 -17.86
N ILE A 70 4.58 -5.68 -17.43
CA ILE A 70 5.02 -6.95 -18.03
C ILE A 70 4.51 -7.15 -19.47
N ARG A 71 3.51 -6.39 -19.91
CA ARG A 71 3.01 -6.42 -21.30
C ARG A 71 3.82 -5.53 -22.23
N SER A 72 4.51 -4.52 -21.68
CA SER A 72 5.27 -3.53 -22.46
C SER A 72 6.79 -3.64 -22.29
N SER A 73 7.28 -4.57 -21.46
CA SER A 73 8.70 -4.73 -21.13
C SER A 73 9.05 -6.21 -21.01
N ASP A 74 10.24 -6.61 -21.42
CA ASP A 74 10.75 -7.97 -21.21
C ASP A 74 11.37 -8.18 -19.81
N LYS A 75 11.48 -7.12 -19.00
CA LYS A 75 11.96 -7.23 -17.61
C LYS A 75 10.87 -7.67 -16.64
N SER A 76 11.28 -8.24 -15.51
CA SER A 76 10.36 -8.72 -14.48
C SER A 76 10.00 -7.63 -13.47
N VAL A 77 8.88 -7.86 -12.78
CA VAL A 77 8.40 -7.02 -11.68
C VAL A 77 8.72 -7.68 -10.34
N LEU A 78 9.25 -6.91 -9.39
CA LEU A 78 9.43 -7.32 -8.00
C LEU A 78 8.45 -6.55 -7.11
N ILE A 79 7.62 -7.25 -6.35
CA ILE A 79 6.69 -6.66 -5.40
C ILE A 79 7.18 -6.96 -3.99
N LEU A 80 7.44 -5.92 -3.20
CA LEU A 80 7.89 -6.00 -1.83
C LEU A 80 6.76 -5.65 -0.88
N VAL A 81 6.49 -6.55 0.06
CA VAL A 81 5.47 -6.37 1.10
C VAL A 81 6.08 -6.55 2.48
N HIS A 82 5.42 -6.01 3.52
CA HIS A 82 5.96 -6.03 4.88
C HIS A 82 5.57 -7.28 5.72
N ARG A 83 4.57 -8.07 5.28
CA ARG A 83 3.97 -9.17 6.08
C ARG A 83 3.66 -10.38 5.19
N GLN A 84 3.74 -11.58 5.77
CA GLN A 84 3.52 -12.83 5.04
C GLN A 84 2.07 -13.00 4.57
N GLU A 85 1.09 -12.52 5.35
CA GLU A 85 -0.32 -12.54 4.99
C GLU A 85 -0.57 -11.68 3.74
N LEU A 86 0.03 -10.48 3.70
CA LEU A 86 -0.06 -9.59 2.54
C LEU A 86 0.61 -10.21 1.31
N MET A 87 1.72 -10.94 1.49
CA MET A 87 2.36 -11.66 0.38
C MET A 87 1.41 -12.66 -0.27
N LYS A 88 0.68 -13.46 0.53
CA LYS A 88 -0.31 -14.43 0.02
C LYS A 88 -1.49 -13.73 -0.67
N GLN A 89 -1.98 -12.62 -0.10
CA GLN A 89 -3.06 -11.84 -0.68
C GLN A 89 -2.63 -11.21 -2.03
N ALA A 90 -1.48 -10.57 -2.07
CA ALA A 90 -0.90 -10.00 -3.30
C ALA A 90 -0.70 -11.08 -4.37
N ALA A 91 -0.23 -12.28 -4.00
CA ALA A 91 -0.06 -13.38 -4.93
C ALA A 91 -1.38 -13.83 -5.58
N LYS A 92 -2.44 -13.95 -4.78
CA LYS A 92 -3.78 -14.26 -5.27
C LYS A 92 -4.32 -13.17 -6.20
N THR A 93 -4.17 -11.90 -5.82
CA THR A 93 -4.62 -10.76 -6.63
C THR A 93 -3.85 -10.66 -7.94
N ILE A 94 -2.52 -10.81 -7.92
CA ILE A 94 -1.70 -10.87 -9.14
C ILE A 94 -2.18 -11.98 -10.07
N TYR A 95 -2.39 -13.19 -9.55
CA TYR A 95 -2.86 -14.30 -10.38
C TYR A 95 -4.23 -14.00 -10.99
N ASN A 96 -5.17 -13.46 -10.21
CA ASN A 96 -6.50 -13.10 -10.70
C ASN A 96 -6.47 -11.99 -11.76
N VAL A 97 -5.59 -11.00 -11.61
CA VAL A 97 -5.49 -9.86 -12.54
C VAL A 97 -4.73 -10.26 -13.81
N THR A 98 -3.64 -11.00 -13.67
CA THR A 98 -2.65 -11.24 -14.75
C THR A 98 -2.75 -12.61 -15.40
N GLY A 99 -3.33 -13.60 -14.73
CA GLY A 99 -3.23 -15.02 -15.09
C GLY A 99 -1.86 -15.65 -14.81
N ILE A 100 -0.89 -14.88 -14.33
CA ILE A 100 0.48 -15.35 -14.07
C ILE A 100 0.63 -15.69 -12.61
N LYS A 101 1.14 -16.90 -12.33
CA LYS A 101 1.50 -17.31 -10.98
C LYS A 101 2.81 -16.64 -10.57
N PRO A 102 2.82 -15.74 -9.57
CA PRO A 102 4.05 -15.10 -9.14
C PRO A 102 4.96 -16.07 -8.39
N HIS A 103 6.27 -15.87 -8.46
CA HIS A 103 7.23 -16.59 -7.64
C HIS A 103 7.37 -15.92 -6.27
N LEU A 104 7.14 -16.67 -5.20
CA LEU A 104 7.26 -16.17 -3.83
C LEU A 104 8.69 -16.33 -3.32
N ILE A 105 9.33 -15.23 -2.97
CA ILE A 105 10.67 -15.22 -2.38
C ILE A 105 10.54 -15.39 -0.88
N THR A 106 10.97 -16.55 -0.39
CA THR A 106 10.91 -16.91 1.03
C THR A 106 12.28 -17.31 1.55
N SER A 107 12.39 -17.58 2.86
CA SER A 107 13.62 -18.14 3.43
C SER A 107 14.04 -19.47 2.81
N LYS A 108 13.11 -20.21 2.20
CA LYS A 108 13.36 -21.51 1.57
C LYS A 108 13.82 -21.41 0.11
N THR A 109 13.74 -20.23 -0.51
CA THR A 109 14.20 -20.02 -1.89
C THR A 109 15.72 -20.11 -1.93
N ASN A 110 16.26 -21.13 -2.59
CA ASN A 110 17.69 -21.44 -2.62
C ASN A 110 18.23 -21.80 -4.02
N LYS A 111 17.37 -21.75 -5.04
CA LYS A 111 17.72 -22.01 -6.44
C LYS A 111 17.23 -20.86 -7.30
N TRP A 112 17.92 -20.64 -8.41
CA TRP A 112 17.51 -19.68 -9.41
C TRP A 112 16.15 -20.08 -10.01
N HIS A 113 15.26 -19.11 -10.21
CA HIS A 113 13.94 -19.34 -10.75
C HIS A 113 13.52 -18.19 -11.67
N LEU A 114 13.21 -18.49 -12.93
CA LEU A 114 12.68 -17.52 -13.89
C LEU A 114 11.20 -17.20 -13.60
N SER A 115 10.82 -15.93 -13.52
CA SER A 115 9.42 -15.52 -13.37
C SER A 115 9.21 -14.11 -13.88
N ARG A 116 8.04 -13.81 -14.48
CA ARG A 116 7.65 -12.44 -14.86
C ARG A 116 7.37 -11.56 -13.65
N ILE A 117 6.95 -12.17 -12.53
CA ILE A 117 6.56 -11.48 -11.31
C ILE A 117 7.14 -12.21 -10.10
N TYR A 118 7.80 -11.47 -9.23
CA TYR A 118 8.29 -11.92 -7.94
C TYR A 118 7.56 -11.18 -6.82
N ILE A 119 7.28 -11.86 -5.72
CA ILE A 119 6.73 -11.22 -4.51
C ILE A 119 7.55 -11.70 -3.32
N GLY A 120 8.03 -10.77 -2.49
CA GLY A 120 8.83 -11.12 -1.32
C GLY A 120 8.79 -10.08 -0.22
N MET A 121 9.35 -10.45 0.92
CA MET A 121 9.65 -9.49 2.00
C MET A 121 11.08 -8.98 1.84
N VAL A 122 11.31 -7.72 2.20
CA VAL A 122 12.59 -7.00 2.07
C VAL A 122 13.81 -7.86 2.42
N GLU A 123 13.89 -8.37 3.66
CA GLU A 123 15.08 -9.11 4.12
C GLU A 123 15.30 -10.42 3.35
N SER A 124 14.21 -11.10 2.99
CA SER A 124 14.29 -12.37 2.29
C SER A 124 14.75 -12.17 0.85
N THR A 125 14.25 -11.11 0.21
CA THR A 125 14.58 -10.74 -1.17
C THR A 125 16.01 -10.25 -1.31
N VAL A 126 16.45 -9.32 -0.45
CA VAL A 126 17.80 -8.73 -0.54
C VAL A 126 18.89 -9.79 -0.42
N LYS A 127 18.70 -10.82 0.41
CA LYS A 127 19.64 -11.94 0.56
C LYS A 127 19.70 -12.89 -0.66
N ARG A 128 18.84 -12.70 -1.66
CA ARG A 128 18.59 -13.66 -2.75
C ARG A 128 18.55 -12.99 -4.13
N LEU A 129 19.07 -11.78 -4.26
CA LEU A 129 19.03 -11.00 -5.51
C LEU A 129 19.59 -11.74 -6.72
N ASN A 130 20.52 -12.68 -6.50
CA ASN A 130 21.12 -13.53 -7.53
C ASN A 130 20.26 -14.73 -7.97
N LEU A 131 19.08 -14.94 -7.37
CA LEU A 131 18.23 -16.11 -7.65
C LEU A 131 17.06 -15.82 -8.60
N PHE A 132 17.03 -14.65 -9.23
CA PHE A 132 15.98 -14.25 -10.15
C PHE A 132 16.53 -13.50 -11.36
N ASN A 133 15.71 -13.38 -12.41
CA ASN A 133 16.09 -12.66 -13.63
C ASN A 133 16.00 -11.14 -13.43
N GLU A 134 16.43 -10.40 -14.45
CA GLU A 134 16.46 -8.93 -14.41
C GLU A 134 15.10 -8.33 -14.01
N ILE A 135 15.15 -7.48 -13.00
CA ILE A 135 14.02 -6.67 -12.54
C ILE A 135 14.10 -5.33 -13.26
N GLY A 136 12.96 -4.81 -13.71
CA GLY A 136 12.88 -3.47 -14.29
C GLY A 136 11.91 -2.54 -13.55
N LEU A 137 11.02 -3.11 -12.73
CA LEU A 137 10.12 -2.38 -11.86
C LEU A 137 10.08 -3.04 -10.48
N VAL A 138 10.33 -2.24 -9.45
CA VAL A 138 10.16 -2.61 -8.04
C VAL A 138 8.94 -1.87 -7.50
N ILE A 139 7.99 -2.61 -6.95
CA ILE A 139 6.82 -2.08 -6.27
C ILE A 139 7.00 -2.30 -4.77
N ILE A 140 6.81 -1.26 -3.96
CA ILE A 140 6.97 -1.30 -2.51
C ILE A 140 5.64 -0.95 -1.84
N ASP A 141 5.01 -1.93 -1.19
CA ASP A 141 3.83 -1.70 -0.34
C ASP A 141 4.24 -1.22 1.06
N GLU A 142 3.48 -0.28 1.62
CA GLU A 142 3.81 0.45 2.84
C GLU A 142 5.20 1.10 2.82
N SER A 143 5.49 1.80 1.71
CA SER A 143 6.78 2.48 1.46
C SER A 143 7.19 3.50 2.53
N HIS A 144 6.26 3.91 3.39
CA HIS A 144 6.52 4.77 4.54
C HIS A 144 7.40 4.11 5.63
N ILE A 145 7.54 2.78 5.61
CA ILE A 145 8.37 2.05 6.57
C ILE A 145 9.85 2.18 6.17
N ALA A 146 10.67 2.75 7.06
CA ALA A 146 12.08 3.05 6.76
C ALA A 146 12.95 1.83 6.37
N ASN A 147 12.52 0.60 6.65
CA ASN A 147 13.25 -0.61 6.21
C ASN A 147 13.34 -0.72 4.68
N PHE A 148 12.46 -0.05 3.93
CA PHE A 148 12.49 -0.05 2.48
C PHE A 148 13.58 0.85 1.88
N ASN A 149 14.18 1.76 2.65
CA ASN A 149 15.17 2.72 2.14
C ASN A 149 16.38 2.05 1.48
N LYS A 150 16.84 0.91 2.00
CA LYS A 150 17.93 0.15 1.39
C LYS A 150 17.61 -0.38 -0.01
N ILE A 151 16.33 -0.57 -0.33
CA ILE A 151 15.90 -0.99 -1.68
C ILE A 151 16.29 0.07 -2.71
N HIS A 152 16.19 1.35 -2.36
CA HIS A 152 16.59 2.45 -3.24
C HIS A 152 18.09 2.48 -3.53
N ASN A 153 18.92 1.95 -2.62
CA ASN A 153 20.37 1.83 -2.81
C ASN A 153 20.78 0.57 -3.59
N ILE A 154 19.91 -0.44 -3.62
CA ILE A 154 20.14 -1.70 -4.34
C ILE A 154 19.69 -1.57 -5.80
N PHE A 155 18.49 -1.03 -6.00
CA PHE A 155 17.90 -0.84 -7.32
C PHE A 155 18.10 0.61 -7.75
N ILE A 156 19.18 0.84 -8.48
CA ILE A 156 19.62 2.18 -8.89
C ILE A 156 19.02 2.53 -10.25
N SER A 157 19.05 1.60 -11.21
CA SER A 157 18.62 1.84 -12.59
C SER A 157 17.15 1.50 -12.84
N GLU A 158 16.58 0.65 -11.98
CA GLU A 158 15.22 0.16 -12.11
C GLU A 158 14.22 1.22 -11.66
N LYS A 159 12.99 1.14 -12.14
CA LYS A 159 11.91 2.00 -11.65
C LYS A 159 11.45 1.51 -10.29
N ILE A 160 11.20 2.42 -9.35
CA ILE A 160 10.62 2.10 -8.04
C ILE A 160 9.30 2.86 -7.88
N LEU A 161 8.26 2.11 -7.58
CA LEU A 161 6.93 2.59 -7.29
C LEU A 161 6.56 2.26 -5.84
N GLY A 162 6.40 3.29 -5.01
CA GLY A 162 5.98 3.13 -3.63
C GLY A 162 4.47 3.28 -3.49
N PHE A 163 3.86 2.55 -2.56
CA PHE A 163 2.48 2.70 -2.15
C PHE A 163 2.41 2.95 -0.65
N SER A 164 1.59 3.93 -0.23
CA SER A 164 1.34 4.18 1.19
C SER A 164 -0.02 4.84 1.41
N ALA A 165 -0.67 4.56 2.54
CA ALA A 165 -1.79 5.41 2.99
C ALA A 165 -1.30 6.75 3.56
N THR A 166 -0.12 6.75 4.17
CA THR A 166 0.47 7.87 4.90
C THR A 166 1.82 8.19 4.28
N PRO A 167 1.95 9.25 3.47
CA PRO A 167 3.21 9.61 2.81
C PRO A 167 4.17 10.34 3.77
N ILE A 168 4.23 9.89 5.02
CA ILE A 168 5.12 10.38 6.07
C ILE A 168 5.95 9.20 6.53
N SER A 169 7.28 9.33 6.42
CA SER A 169 8.20 8.28 6.82
C SER A 169 8.08 7.95 8.31
N SER A 170 8.24 6.67 8.65
CA SER A 170 8.37 6.22 10.04
C SER A 170 9.67 6.71 10.71
N SER A 171 10.62 7.27 9.94
CA SER A 171 11.86 7.83 10.43
C SER A 171 11.97 9.31 10.04
N LYS A 172 12.03 10.19 11.06
CA LYS A 172 12.28 11.63 10.86
C LYS A 172 13.60 11.91 10.14
N LYS A 173 14.60 11.03 10.28
CA LYS A 173 15.91 11.18 9.62
C LYS A 173 15.86 10.82 8.14
N GLU A 174 14.89 10.01 7.74
CA GLU A 174 14.77 9.46 6.39
C GLU A 174 13.41 9.78 5.77
N PRO A 175 13.12 11.05 5.48
CA PRO A 175 11.86 11.44 4.84
C PRO A 175 11.77 10.89 3.41
N LEU A 176 10.53 10.61 2.95
CA LEU A 176 10.29 9.96 1.66
C LEU A 176 10.74 10.79 0.45
N ASN A 177 10.79 12.12 0.57
CA ASN A 177 11.27 13.00 -0.50
C ASN A 177 12.79 12.84 -0.81
N LYS A 178 13.56 12.15 0.05
CA LYS A 178 14.92 11.71 -0.29
C LYS A 178 14.94 10.60 -1.34
N TYR A 179 13.86 9.82 -1.43
CA TYR A 179 13.80 8.57 -2.19
C TYR A 179 12.86 8.62 -3.39
N TYR A 180 11.82 9.46 -3.32
CA TYR A 180 10.79 9.61 -4.35
C TYR A 180 10.82 11.01 -4.96
N GLN A 181 10.74 11.06 -6.30
CA GLN A 181 10.79 12.29 -7.10
C GLN A 181 9.41 12.93 -7.29
N SER A 182 8.35 12.19 -7.01
CA SER A 182 6.96 12.62 -7.17
C SER A 182 6.02 11.85 -6.25
N ILE A 183 4.86 12.45 -5.99
CA ILE A 183 3.74 11.81 -5.33
C ILE A 183 2.48 11.99 -6.17
N ILE A 184 1.79 10.89 -6.44
CA ILE A 184 0.46 10.86 -7.02
C ILE A 184 -0.51 10.64 -5.87
N VAL A 185 -1.45 11.57 -5.70
CA VAL A 185 -2.41 11.54 -4.60
C VAL A 185 -3.73 10.99 -5.11
N GLY A 186 -4.10 9.81 -4.65
CA GLY A 186 -5.39 9.20 -4.93
C GLY A 186 -6.57 9.88 -4.22
N PRO A 187 -7.78 9.34 -4.39
CA PRO A 187 -8.99 9.89 -3.79
C PRO A 187 -8.90 9.89 -2.26
N GLN A 188 -9.46 10.92 -1.66
CA GLN A 188 -9.54 11.08 -0.22
C GLN A 188 -10.61 10.14 0.37
N ILE A 189 -10.49 9.83 1.66
CA ILE A 189 -11.45 8.96 2.38
C ILE A 189 -12.89 9.45 2.19
N LYS A 190 -13.12 10.76 2.23
CA LYS A 190 -14.46 11.35 2.03
C LYS A 190 -15.05 11.04 0.65
N GLU A 191 -14.22 11.09 -0.39
CA GLU A 191 -14.64 10.78 -1.76
C GLU A 191 -14.95 9.31 -1.91
N LEU A 192 -14.10 8.44 -1.35
CA LEU A 192 -14.34 7.00 -1.36
C LEU A 192 -15.60 6.59 -0.59
N ILE A 193 -15.94 7.28 0.51
CA ILE A 193 -17.20 7.07 1.23
C ILE A 193 -18.39 7.55 0.38
N ARG A 194 -18.31 8.77 -0.17
CA ARG A 194 -19.35 9.35 -1.03
C ARG A 194 -19.68 8.43 -2.21
N ASP A 195 -18.65 7.86 -2.82
CA ASP A 195 -18.75 7.03 -4.02
C ASP A 195 -19.03 5.55 -3.70
N GLY A 196 -19.27 5.20 -2.42
CA GLY A 196 -19.68 3.87 -1.98
C GLY A 196 -18.55 2.82 -1.91
N TYR A 197 -17.29 3.23 -2.08
CA TYR A 197 -16.14 2.33 -1.99
C TYR A 197 -15.67 2.07 -0.55
N LEU A 198 -15.95 2.99 0.37
CA LEU A 198 -15.69 2.84 1.80
C LEU A 198 -16.98 3.01 2.61
N ALA A 199 -17.07 2.29 3.73
CA ALA A 199 -18.16 2.47 4.67
C ALA A 199 -18.03 3.81 5.41
N GLN A 200 -19.15 4.49 5.63
CA GLN A 200 -19.21 5.67 6.50
C GLN A 200 -18.80 5.28 7.92
N ASN A 201 -17.79 5.95 8.47
CA ASN A 201 -17.42 5.76 9.88
C ASN A 201 -18.45 6.46 10.78
N ILE A 202 -18.86 5.77 11.86
CA ILE A 202 -19.70 6.33 12.92
C ILE A 202 -18.86 6.40 14.18
N THR A 203 -18.51 7.60 14.61
CA THR A 203 -17.72 7.81 15.84
C THR A 203 -18.66 7.99 17.04
N ARG A 204 -18.43 7.22 18.10
CA ARG A 204 -19.13 7.37 19.38
C ARG A 204 -18.10 7.70 20.45
N CYS A 205 -18.31 8.80 21.16
CA CYS A 205 -17.43 9.23 22.24
C CYS A 205 -18.09 8.92 23.60
N PRO A 206 -17.37 8.33 24.58
CA PRO A 206 -17.83 8.27 25.96
C PRO A 206 -17.99 9.68 26.56
N LYS A 207 -18.93 9.85 27.50
CA LYS A 207 -19.10 11.13 28.21
C LYS A 207 -17.87 11.48 29.04
N VAL A 208 -17.22 10.47 29.62
CA VAL A 208 -15.97 10.61 30.35
C VAL A 208 -14.83 10.41 29.34
N VAL A 209 -14.08 11.47 29.08
CA VAL A 209 -12.93 11.45 28.18
C VAL A 209 -11.66 11.62 29.02
N VAL A 210 -10.61 10.91 28.63
CA VAL A 210 -9.29 11.09 29.22
C VAL A 210 -8.72 12.44 28.77
N ASP A 211 -8.33 13.26 29.73
CA ASP A 211 -7.62 14.51 29.45
C ASP A 211 -6.16 14.21 29.13
N ALA A 212 -5.87 14.08 27.83
CA ALA A 212 -4.54 13.75 27.34
C ALA A 212 -3.49 14.85 27.61
N THR A 213 -3.91 16.07 27.98
CA THR A 213 -2.96 17.16 28.32
C THR A 213 -2.21 16.88 29.62
N LYS A 214 -2.70 15.95 30.44
CA LYS A 214 -2.06 15.51 31.69
C LYS A 214 -0.94 14.50 31.49
N PHE A 215 -0.78 13.98 30.27
CA PHE A 215 0.31 13.05 29.97
C PHE A 215 1.56 13.83 29.57
N ASP A 216 2.67 13.46 30.19
CA ASP A 216 3.98 13.96 29.80
C ASP A 216 4.32 13.49 28.39
N ILE A 217 5.09 14.31 27.67
CA ILE A 217 5.66 13.92 26.38
C ILE A 217 7.02 13.26 26.64
N ASP A 218 7.21 12.04 26.16
CA ASP A 218 8.52 11.41 26.09
C ASP A 218 9.41 12.23 25.16
N ARG A 219 10.39 12.93 25.72
CA ARG A 219 11.29 13.84 24.97
C ARG A 219 12.11 13.14 23.89
N ARG A 220 12.29 11.82 23.95
CA ARG A 220 13.03 11.05 22.95
C ARG A 220 12.17 10.71 21.73
N LYS A 221 10.91 10.33 21.96
CA LYS A 221 9.97 9.92 20.91
C LYS A 221 9.15 11.11 20.37
N GLY A 222 8.89 12.09 21.22
CA GLY A 222 7.94 13.17 20.96
C GLY A 222 6.48 12.72 21.00
N GLU A 223 6.21 11.61 21.69
CA GLU A 223 4.88 11.02 21.87
C GLU A 223 4.52 11.04 23.36
N TYR A 224 3.23 10.87 23.69
CA TYR A 224 2.79 10.76 25.08
C TYR A 224 3.46 9.59 25.81
N ASN A 225 3.68 9.77 27.11
CA ASN A 225 4.27 8.74 27.96
C ASN A 225 3.38 7.50 28.02
N GLU A 226 3.87 6.42 27.42
CA GLU A 226 3.16 5.15 27.26
C GLU A 226 2.74 4.53 28.61
N SER A 227 3.57 4.65 29.65
CA SER A 227 3.27 4.12 30.97
C SER A 227 2.16 4.91 31.67
N GLN A 228 2.17 6.24 31.57
CA GLN A 228 1.11 7.09 32.13
C GLN A 228 -0.23 6.85 31.42
N MET A 229 -0.20 6.72 30.09
CA MET A 229 -1.38 6.34 29.33
C MET A 229 -1.90 4.97 29.76
N ALA A 230 -1.03 3.96 29.88
CA ALA A 230 -1.44 2.61 30.25
C ALA A 230 -2.08 2.59 31.65
N GLU A 231 -1.52 3.29 32.63
CA GLU A 231 -2.07 3.37 33.99
C GLU A 231 -3.44 4.06 34.00
N GLU A 232 -3.59 5.15 33.25
CA GLU A 232 -4.86 5.86 33.15
C GLU A 232 -5.93 4.99 32.49
N TYR A 233 -5.65 4.40 31.32
CA TYR A 233 -6.63 3.59 30.58
C TYR A 233 -6.96 2.24 31.24
N LYS A 234 -6.10 1.72 32.12
CA LYS A 234 -6.35 0.49 32.90
C LYS A 234 -7.40 0.68 34.01
N GLN A 235 -7.75 1.92 34.35
CA GLN A 235 -8.74 2.18 35.38
C GLN A 235 -10.09 1.54 35.03
N PRO A 236 -10.80 0.89 35.99
CA PRO A 236 -12.02 0.14 35.72
C PRO A 236 -13.08 0.93 34.95
N ARG A 237 -13.17 2.25 35.18
CA ARG A 237 -14.11 3.14 34.49
C ARG A 237 -13.98 3.10 32.96
N HIS A 238 -12.76 3.01 32.42
CA HIS A 238 -12.55 3.03 30.97
C HIS A 238 -12.80 1.65 30.35
N ILE A 239 -12.44 0.59 31.08
CA ILE A 239 -12.71 -0.79 30.68
C ILE A 239 -14.21 -1.03 30.62
N ILE A 240 -14.95 -0.70 31.70
CA ILE A 240 -16.41 -0.83 31.78
C ILE A 240 -17.08 -0.01 30.67
N ASN A 241 -16.68 1.25 30.47
CA ASN A 241 -17.22 2.07 29.38
C ASN A 241 -17.01 1.43 28.00
N THR A 242 -15.83 0.84 27.75
CA THR A 242 -15.52 0.17 26.49
C THR A 242 -16.42 -1.05 26.27
N VAL A 243 -16.59 -1.87 27.30
CA VAL A 243 -17.46 -3.06 27.28
C VAL A 243 -18.93 -2.66 27.08
N ASP A 244 -19.42 -1.68 27.81
CA ASP A 244 -20.80 -1.18 27.69
C ASP A 244 -21.09 -0.64 26.29
N TYR A 245 -20.16 0.13 25.70
CA TYR A 245 -20.29 0.63 24.34
C TYR A 245 -20.27 -0.49 23.31
N TYR A 246 -19.46 -1.54 23.52
CA TYR A 246 -19.48 -2.73 22.68
C TYR A 246 -20.86 -3.40 22.71
N PHE A 247 -21.41 -3.71 23.88
CA PHE A 247 -22.72 -4.33 23.99
C PHE A 247 -23.85 -3.45 23.42
N ARG A 248 -23.75 -2.13 23.58
CA ARG A 248 -24.78 -1.20 23.11
C ARG A 248 -24.80 -1.02 21.59
N PHE A 249 -23.65 -0.99 20.92
CA PHE A 249 -23.57 -0.60 19.50
C PHE A 249 -23.02 -1.69 18.57
N CYS A 250 -22.28 -2.65 19.12
CA CYS A 250 -21.46 -3.60 18.38
C CYS A 250 -21.69 -5.07 18.79
N PHE A 251 -22.69 -5.37 19.63
CA PHE A 251 -22.93 -6.73 20.10
C PHE A 251 -23.05 -7.74 18.95
N GLY A 252 -22.29 -8.84 19.05
CA GLY A 252 -22.23 -9.89 18.03
C GLY A 252 -21.42 -9.53 16.77
N LYS A 253 -20.85 -8.33 16.68
CA LYS A 253 -19.97 -7.92 15.57
C LYS A 253 -18.51 -8.22 15.89
N LYS A 254 -17.72 -8.47 14.85
CA LYS A 254 -16.25 -8.52 14.96
C LYS A 254 -15.73 -7.15 15.41
N THR A 255 -14.88 -7.14 16.42
CA THR A 255 -14.37 -5.90 17.03
C THR A 255 -12.87 -6.01 17.25
N ILE A 256 -12.18 -4.91 17.00
CA ILE A 256 -10.76 -4.74 17.28
C ILE A 256 -10.65 -3.68 18.38
N ILE A 257 -9.83 -3.96 19.39
CA ILE A 257 -9.55 -3.05 20.50
C ILE A 257 -8.08 -2.62 20.37
N PHE A 258 -7.85 -1.31 20.38
CA PHE A 258 -6.51 -0.73 20.33
C PHE A 258 -6.07 -0.41 21.76
N ASN A 259 -5.15 -1.22 22.29
CA ASN A 259 -4.57 -1.03 23.62
C ASN A 259 -3.27 -0.23 23.53
N VAL A 260 -2.92 0.42 24.64
CA VAL A 260 -1.70 1.25 24.75
C VAL A 260 -0.44 0.40 24.58
N ASN A 261 -0.36 -0.71 25.31
CA ASN A 261 0.78 -1.64 25.29
C ASN A 261 0.34 -3.07 25.65
N ILE A 262 1.31 -3.99 25.68
CA ILE A 262 1.07 -5.42 25.94
C ILE A 262 0.44 -5.64 27.34
N GLU A 263 0.89 -4.94 28.37
CA GLU A 263 0.36 -5.13 29.72
C GLU A 263 -1.07 -4.59 29.85
N HIS A 264 -1.38 -3.44 29.24
CA HIS A 264 -2.75 -2.93 29.18
C HIS A 264 -3.67 -3.91 28.44
N SER A 265 -3.18 -4.63 27.42
CA SER A 265 -4.00 -5.61 26.70
C SER A 265 -4.47 -6.83 27.51
N LYS A 266 -3.88 -7.05 28.70
CA LYS A 266 -4.24 -8.14 29.61
C LYS A 266 -5.28 -7.74 30.66
N ALA A 267 -5.56 -6.45 30.80
CA ALA A 267 -6.55 -5.92 31.74
C ALA A 267 -7.97 -6.15 31.20
#